data_AF-A0A4R0XNG8-F1
#
_entry.id   AF-A0A4R0XNG8-F1
#
_cell.length_a   1.000
_cell.length_b   1.000
_cell.length_c   1.000
_cell.angle_alpha   90.00
_cell.angle_beta   90.00
_cell.angle_gamma   90.00
#
_symmetry.space_group_name_H-M   'P 1'
#
loop_
_entity.id
_entity.type
_entity.pdbx_description
1 polymer ?
#
loop_
_entity_poly.entity_id
_entity_poly.type
_entity_poly.pdbx_seq_one_letter_code
_entity_poly.pdbx_strand_id
1 'polypeptide(L)'
;WPDFLAKAVGTLRDEEQSLFYRTLLKTVRQLEVQGHIPPHRMCVTCTHFEPSKNPKKTPHRCMLLDLSMSDTDLRLDCSVHETADAATQKKTWKIFAQQA
;
A
#
# COMPACT_ATOMS: atom_id res chain seq x y z
N TRP A 1 -15.43 -3.87 -5.01
CA TRP A 1 -15.44 -4.91 -3.96
C TRP A 1 -16.87 -5.26 -3.64
N PRO A 2 -17.18 -6.52 -3.29
CA PRO A 2 -18.54 -6.88 -2.88
C PRO A 2 -19.00 -6.08 -1.65
N ASP A 3 -20.22 -5.55 -1.70
CA ASP A 3 -20.76 -4.65 -0.66
C ASP A 3 -20.74 -5.25 0.75
N PHE A 4 -20.93 -6.57 0.87
CA PHE A 4 -20.95 -7.23 2.17
C PHE A 4 -19.61 -7.11 2.91
N LEU A 5 -18.49 -7.18 2.18
CA LEU A 5 -17.16 -7.08 2.77
C LEU A 5 -16.85 -5.64 3.17
N ALA A 6 -17.22 -4.68 2.33
CA ALA A 6 -17.06 -3.26 2.63
C ALA A 6 -17.83 -2.87 3.90
N LYS A 7 -19.06 -3.37 4.07
CA LYS A 7 -19.85 -3.17 5.29
C LYS A 7 -19.19 -3.78 6.52
N ALA A 8 -18.69 -5.01 6.43
CA ALA A 8 -18.02 -5.67 7.55
C ALA A 8 -16.71 -4.98 7.96
N VAL A 9 -15.89 -4.55 6.99
CA VAL A 9 -14.68 -3.77 7.30
C VAL A 9 -15.04 -2.40 7.88
N GLY A 10 -16.13 -1.78 7.39
CA GLY A 10 -16.61 -0.49 7.87
C GLY A 10 -17.11 -0.48 9.32
N THR A 11 -17.33 -1.63 9.96
CA THR A 11 -17.64 -1.69 11.41
C THR A 11 -16.41 -1.64 12.30
N LEU A 12 -15.20 -1.81 11.74
CA LEU A 12 -13.95 -1.73 12.46
C LEU A 12 -13.59 -0.27 12.74
N ARG A 13 -12.84 -0.01 13.82
CA ARG A 13 -12.27 1.33 14.06
C ARG A 13 -11.29 1.69 12.95
N ASP A 14 -11.09 2.98 12.70
CA ASP A 14 -10.20 3.47 11.62
C ASP A 14 -8.77 2.89 11.72
N GLU A 15 -8.27 2.70 12.94
CA GLU A 15 -6.97 2.08 13.17
C GLU A 15 -6.94 0.60 12.78
N GLU A 16 -8.04 -0.12 13.02
CA GLU A 16 -8.19 -1.53 12.67
C GLU A 16 -8.33 -1.70 11.15
N GLN A 17 -9.09 -0.81 10.48
CA GLN A 17 -9.19 -0.80 9.01
C GLN A 17 -7.83 -0.55 8.37
N SER A 18 -7.09 0.45 8.86
CA SER A 18 -5.74 0.79 8.38
C SER A 18 -4.76 -0.37 8.59
N LEU A 19 -4.74 -0.96 9.79
CA LEU A 19 -3.88 -2.10 10.10
C LEU A 19 -4.23 -3.33 9.24
N PHE A 20 -5.52 -3.62 9.09
CA PHE A 20 -6.01 -4.74 8.29
C PHE A 20 -5.57 -4.58 6.83
N TYR A 21 -5.83 -3.41 6.22
CA TYR A 21 -5.48 -3.17 4.83
C TYR A 21 -3.98 -3.17 4.60
N ARG A 22 -3.20 -2.56 5.50
CA ARG A 22 -1.74 -2.62 5.45
C ARG A 22 -1.21 -4.05 5.54
N THR A 23 -1.79 -4.87 6.41
CA THR A 23 -1.44 -6.30 6.54
C THR A 23 -1.76 -7.05 5.24
N LEU A 24 -2.92 -6.80 4.65
CA LEU A 24 -3.31 -7.38 3.36
C LEU A 24 -2.32 -7.01 2.25
N LEU A 25 -1.94 -5.73 2.12
CA LEU A 25 -0.93 -5.30 1.15
C LEU A 25 0.41 -6.02 1.38
N LYS A 26 0.79 -6.23 2.65
CA LYS A 26 2.01 -6.98 2.98
C LYS A 26 1.94 -8.43 2.51
N THR A 27 0.82 -9.09 2.76
CA THR A 27 0.57 -10.47 2.35
C THR A 27 0.55 -10.62 0.83
N VAL A 28 -0.16 -9.74 0.11
CA VAL A 28 -0.19 -9.77 -1.36
C VAL A 28 1.22 -9.65 -1.93
N ARG A 29 2.00 -8.66 -1.47
CA ARG A 29 3.37 -8.49 -1.94
C ARG A 29 4.24 -9.73 -1.66
N GLN A 30 4.07 -10.38 -0.52
CA GLN A 30 4.82 -11.61 -0.22
C GLN A 30 4.46 -12.74 -1.19
N LEU A 31 3.18 -12.91 -1.51
CA LEU A 31 2.71 -13.91 -2.47
C LEU A 31 3.23 -13.63 -3.89
N GLU A 32 3.27 -12.36 -4.30
CA GLU A 32 3.86 -11.95 -5.59
C GLU A 32 5.36 -12.28 -5.66
N VAL A 33 6.12 -11.95 -4.62
CA VAL A 33 7.57 -12.22 -4.54
C VAL A 33 7.84 -13.73 -4.60
N GLN A 34 6.96 -14.55 -4.05
CA GLN A 34 7.05 -16.02 -4.11
C GLN A 34 6.53 -16.59 -5.45
N GLY A 35 5.95 -15.77 -6.32
CA GLY A 35 5.40 -16.20 -7.61
C GLY A 35 4.08 -16.98 -7.49
N HIS A 36 3.40 -16.93 -6.34
CA HIS A 36 2.11 -17.60 -6.15
C HIS A 36 0.95 -16.87 -6.83
N ILE A 37 1.09 -15.56 -7.04
CA ILE A 37 0.13 -14.72 -7.78
C ILE A 37 0.91 -13.76 -8.71
N PRO A 38 0.28 -13.28 -9.80
CA PRO A 38 0.90 -12.27 -10.66
C PRO A 38 1.17 -10.96 -9.91
N PRO A 39 2.18 -10.18 -10.32
CA PRO A 39 2.43 -8.86 -9.77
C PRO A 39 1.30 -7.89 -10.10
N HIS A 40 0.89 -7.09 -9.12
CA HIS A 40 -0.10 -6.01 -9.25
C HIS A 40 0.61 -4.66 -9.36
N ARG A 41 -0.13 -3.66 -9.85
CA ARG A 41 0.31 -2.25 -9.97
C ARG A 41 0.23 -1.51 -8.63
N MET A 42 0.84 -2.09 -7.58
CA MET A 42 0.71 -1.59 -6.21
C MET A 42 1.49 -0.29 -6.00
N CYS A 43 0.93 0.67 -5.24
CA CYS A 43 1.65 1.89 -4.86
C CYS A 43 3.03 1.61 -4.24
N VAL A 44 3.15 0.58 -3.39
CA VAL A 44 4.42 0.23 -2.71
C VAL A 44 5.52 -0.30 -3.64
N THR A 45 5.21 -0.51 -4.92
CA THR A 45 6.17 -0.93 -5.97
C THR A 45 6.38 0.16 -7.04
N CYS A 46 5.70 1.30 -6.90
CA CYS A 46 5.67 2.38 -7.87
C CYS A 46 6.86 3.33 -7.71
N THR A 47 7.38 3.88 -8.81
CA THR A 47 8.48 4.87 -8.79
C THR A 47 8.06 6.22 -8.21
N HIS A 48 6.77 6.55 -8.23
CA HIS A 48 6.25 7.83 -7.74
C HIS A 48 5.85 7.81 -6.27
N PHE A 49 5.96 6.66 -5.60
CA PHE A 49 5.49 6.51 -4.24
C PHE A 49 6.57 6.83 -3.22
N GLU A 50 6.28 7.80 -2.36
CA GLU A 50 7.11 8.12 -1.20
C GLU A 50 6.45 7.59 0.08
N PRO A 51 7.03 6.56 0.72
CA PRO A 51 6.48 6.01 1.95
C PRO A 51 6.79 6.90 3.15
N SER A 52 5.79 7.09 4.00
CA SER A 52 5.97 7.68 5.32
C SER A 52 6.51 6.67 6.33
N LYS A 53 7.22 7.11 7.38
CA LYS A 53 7.52 6.26 8.54
C LYS A 53 6.37 6.22 9.56
N ASN A 54 5.49 7.22 9.53
CA ASN A 54 4.35 7.35 10.42
C ASN A 54 3.18 8.01 9.67
N PRO A 55 2.37 7.22 8.94
CA PRO A 55 1.28 7.71 8.10
C PRO A 55 0.24 8.57 8.84
N LYS A 56 0.05 8.33 10.14
CA LYS A 56 -0.86 9.11 11.00
C LYS A 56 -0.39 10.56 11.23
N LYS A 57 0.93 10.79 11.21
CA LYS A 57 1.52 12.14 11.40
C LYS A 57 1.91 12.79 10.08
N THR A 58 2.44 11.99 9.17
CA THR A 58 2.91 12.43 7.86
C THR A 58 2.37 11.42 6.86
N PRO A 59 1.41 11.78 5.99
CA PRO A 59 0.87 10.84 5.01
C PRO A 59 1.95 10.31 4.06
N HIS A 60 1.70 9.18 3.41
CA HIS A 60 2.45 8.81 2.22
C HIS A 60 2.17 9.81 1.10
N ARG A 61 3.03 9.84 0.08
CA ARG A 61 2.85 10.75 -1.04
C ARG A 61 2.93 10.02 -2.38
N CYS A 62 2.07 10.42 -3.30
CA CYS A 62 2.21 10.11 -4.72
C CYS A 62 2.76 11.35 -5.40
N MET A 63 4.02 11.31 -5.85
CA MET A 63 4.69 12.47 -6.44
C MET A 63 4.18 12.81 -7.84
N LEU A 64 3.59 11.84 -8.56
CA LEU A 64 3.02 12.07 -9.88
C LEU A 64 1.70 12.84 -9.82
N LEU A 65 0.83 12.50 -8.86
CA LEU A 65 -0.50 13.10 -8.70
C LEU A 65 -0.56 14.20 -7.63
N ASP A 66 0.56 14.45 -6.94
CA ASP A 66 0.67 15.37 -5.80
C ASP A 66 -0.29 15.04 -4.63
N LEU A 67 -0.60 13.75 -4.43
CA LEU A 67 -1.58 13.30 -3.44
C LEU A 67 -0.94 12.90 -2.11
N SER A 68 -1.57 13.33 -1.02
CA SER A 68 -1.34 12.79 0.33
C SER A 68 -2.25 11.59 0.57
N MET A 69 -1.69 10.48 1.03
CA MET A 69 -2.39 9.20 1.17
C MET A 69 -2.18 8.61 2.57
N SER A 70 -3.27 8.22 3.22
CA SER A 70 -3.24 7.33 4.38
C SER A 70 -2.97 5.88 3.94
N ASP A 71 -2.90 4.95 4.89
CA ASP A 71 -2.72 3.53 4.56
C ASP A 71 -3.88 2.99 3.71
N THR A 72 -5.12 3.39 3.99
CA THR A 72 -6.33 2.93 3.29
C THR A 72 -6.48 3.53 1.89
N ASP A 73 -5.76 4.60 1.57
CA ASP A 73 -5.76 5.24 0.24
C ASP A 73 -4.82 4.55 -0.75
N LEU A 74 -3.88 3.73 -0.26
CA LEU A 74 -2.92 3.03 -1.12
C LEU A 74 -3.64 2.08 -2.08
N ARG A 75 -3.25 2.10 -3.35
CA ARG A 75 -3.88 1.29 -4.38
C ARG A 75 -3.13 -0.04 -4.54
N LEU A 76 -3.89 -1.13 -4.55
CA LEU A 76 -3.41 -2.44 -4.98
C LEU A 76 -3.19 -2.47 -6.49
N ASP A 77 -4.07 -1.80 -7.23
CA ASP A 77 -4.01 -1.64 -8.69
C ASP A 77 -4.15 -0.16 -9.04
N CYS A 78 -3.01 0.52 -9.23
CA CYS A 78 -2.96 1.93 -9.59
C CYS A 78 -2.93 2.10 -11.12
N SER A 79 -3.80 2.94 -11.66
CA SER A 79 -3.92 3.17 -13.11
C SER A 79 -2.71 3.91 -13.70
N VAL A 80 -2.00 4.69 -12.90
CA VAL A 80 -0.82 5.48 -13.28
C VAL A 80 0.48 4.90 -12.69
N HIS A 81 0.48 3.60 -12.40
CA HIS A 81 1.65 2.91 -11.88
C HIS A 81 2.78 2.84 -12.90
N GLU A 82 3.99 3.16 -12.44
CA GLU A 82 5.23 2.86 -13.14
C GLU A 82 6.14 2.07 -12.19
N THR A 83 6.66 0.94 -12.66
CA THR A 83 7.47 0.04 -11.83
C THR A 83 8.78 0.71 -11.44
N ALA A 84 9.02 0.83 -10.13
CA ALA A 84 10.30 1.34 -9.63
C ALA A 84 11.44 0.36 -9.89
N ASP A 85 12.68 0.84 -9.95
CA ASP A 85 13.84 -0.04 -9.96
C ASP A 85 13.94 -0.88 -8.66
N ALA A 86 14.74 -1.95 -8.69
CA ALA A 86 14.84 -2.88 -7.56
C ALA A 86 15.38 -2.25 -6.26
N ALA A 87 16.27 -1.26 -6.36
CA ALA A 87 16.83 -0.59 -5.19
C ALA A 87 15.78 0.32 -4.52
N THR A 88 15.02 1.05 -5.33
CA THR A 88 13.90 1.89 -4.91
C THR A 88 12.80 1.03 -4.29
N GLN A 89 12.39 -0.08 -4.93
CA GLN A 89 11.41 -1.01 -4.34
C GLN A 89 11.89 -1.55 -2.98
N LYS A 90 13.16 -1.95 -2.87
CA LYS A 90 13.73 -2.47 -1.61
C LYS A 90 13.72 -1.41 -0.50
N LYS A 91 14.09 -0.17 -0.82
CA LYS A 91 14.07 0.97 0.12
C LYS A 91 12.64 1.26 0.57
N THR A 92 11.71 1.39 -0.38
CA THR A 92 10.31 1.67 -0.11
C THR A 92 9.69 0.60 0.76
N TRP A 93 9.94 -0.66 0.42
CA TRP A 93 9.46 -1.81 1.18
C TRP A 93 10.00 -1.84 2.59
N LYS A 94 11.29 -1.54 2.80
CA LYS A 94 11.88 -1.48 4.15
C LYS A 94 11.14 -0.49 5.05
N ILE A 95 10.82 0.69 4.52
CA ILE A 95 10.08 1.72 5.28
C ILE A 95 8.65 1.25 5.54
N PHE A 96 7.95 0.77 4.51
CA PHE A 96 6.56 0.34 4.60
C PHE A 96 6.36 -0.86 5.53
N ALA A 97 7.24 -1.86 5.46
CA ALA A 97 7.17 -3.07 6.27
C ALA A 97 7.42 -2.79 7.76
N GLN A 98 8.24 -1.80 8.09
CA GLN A 98 8.63 -1.43 9.46
C GLN A 98 7.63 -0.51 10.17
N GLN A 99 6.61 0.00 9.47
CA GLN A 99 5.56 0.78 10.11
C GLN A 99 4.79 -0.10 11.11
N ALA A 100 4.75 0.37 12.36
CA ALA A 100 4.00 -0.20 13.47
C ALA A 100 2.50 0.05 13.31
#